data_AF-A0A8C9T2Z9-F1
#
_entry.id   AF-A0A8C9T2Z9-F1
#
_cell.length_a   1.000
_cell.length_b   1.000
_cell.length_c   1.000
_cell.angle_alpha   90.00
_cell.angle_beta   90.00
_cell.angle_gamma   90.00
#
_symmetry.space_group_name_H-M   'P 1'
#
loop_
_entity.id
_entity.type
_entity.pdbx_description
1 polymer ?
#
loop_
_entity_poly.entity_id
_entity_poly.type
_entity_poly.pdbx_seq_one_letter_code
_entity_poly.pdbx_strand_id
1 'polypeptide(L)'
;MLLGYVFTVLFIIIFECTLSTYMLCYAGNGVINIMLTQQPKHYGITSPISLALPKDSDVELTRKLCEALKPYGVFEEELELQRRILVLGKLNTLVKEWIREISEKKNLPASLIENVGGKIFTFGSYRLGVHTKGADIDALCVAPRHVDRSDFFTSFYEKLKEQEEVKDLRAVEEAFVPVIKLSFDGIEIDILFARLALQTIPESLDLRDDGLLKNLDIRCIRSLNGCRVTDEILHLVPNIENFRLTLRAIKLWAKRHNIYSNILGFLGGVSWAMLVARTCQLYPNAVASTLVHKFFLVFSKWEWPNPVLLKQPEECNLNLQVWDPRVTPSDRYHLMPIITPAYPQQNSTYNVSASTRTVMIEEFKQGLAITDEIMLNKADWSKLFEAPNFFQKYKHYIVLLASAPTEKLHLEWVGLVESKIRILVGNLEKNDFITLAHVNPQSFPGPKNDNTFTMWVIGIVFKKMEGSENLNVDLTYDIQSFTDTVYRQAISSKMFEPDMKITAMHVKRKQLHQLLPNFVIQKRRKHSTDGVRFITDTSLDLSLDGDSSMSVPSPTALSKTFATSFSVAVINPKSYISIQFIFIECSSHAVTQSALTKACKAKKKKNIRTKTAGCRL
;
A
#
# COMPACT_ATOMS: atom_id res chain seq x y z
N MET A 1 19.58 60.54 14.21
CA MET A 1 19.61 59.07 14.37
C MET A 1 18.82 58.28 13.30
N LEU A 2 18.21 58.90 12.28
CA LEU A 2 17.59 58.18 11.14
C LEU A 2 18.45 58.14 9.86
N LEU A 3 19.48 58.99 9.72
CA LEU A 3 20.38 58.99 8.55
C LEU A 3 21.50 57.93 8.63
N GLY A 4 21.87 57.47 9.84
CA GLY A 4 22.93 56.48 10.01
C GLY A 4 22.52 55.07 9.59
N TYR A 5 21.25 54.70 9.78
CA TYR A 5 20.75 53.36 9.45
C TYR A 5 20.61 53.13 7.94
N VAL A 6 20.31 54.17 7.17
CA VAL A 6 20.17 54.07 5.71
C VAL A 6 21.53 53.91 5.02
N PHE A 7 22.58 54.56 5.54
CA PHE A 7 23.93 54.43 4.98
C PHE A 7 24.54 53.04 5.22
N THR A 8 24.31 52.43 6.39
CA THR A 8 24.84 51.09 6.69
C THR A 8 24.18 50.00 5.84
N VAL A 9 22.87 50.11 5.58
CA VAL A 9 22.14 49.15 4.76
C VAL A 9 22.52 49.29 3.27
N LEU A 10 22.75 50.52 2.78
CA LEU A 10 23.17 50.73 1.39
C LEU A 10 24.61 50.26 1.14
N PHE A 11 25.50 50.37 2.13
CA PHE A 11 26.89 49.91 2.02
C PHE A 11 27.00 48.38 1.99
N ILE A 12 26.17 47.67 2.77
CA ILE A 12 26.12 46.19 2.78
C ILE A 12 25.61 45.64 1.45
N ILE A 13 24.57 46.25 0.87
CA ILE A 13 24.00 45.81 -0.42
C ILE A 13 24.97 46.03 -1.58
N ILE A 14 25.73 47.13 -1.57
CA ILE A 14 26.74 47.41 -2.60
C ILE A 14 27.92 46.44 -2.45
N PHE A 15 28.38 46.16 -1.22
CA PHE A 15 29.50 45.25 -0.96
C PHE A 15 29.18 43.80 -1.38
N GLU A 16 27.99 43.29 -1.07
CA GLU A 16 27.55 41.95 -1.49
C GLU A 16 27.37 41.82 -3.01
N CYS A 17 26.89 42.87 -3.69
CA CYS A 17 26.78 42.86 -5.16
C CYS A 17 28.16 42.84 -5.85
N THR A 18 29.16 43.57 -5.34
CA THR A 18 30.52 43.52 -5.89
C THR A 18 31.23 42.19 -5.65
N LEU A 19 31.00 41.53 -4.51
CA LEU A 19 31.62 40.22 -4.23
C LEU A 19 31.01 39.09 -5.08
N SER A 20 29.70 39.14 -5.33
CA SER A 20 29.00 38.18 -6.21
C SER A 20 29.48 38.30 -7.67
N THR A 21 29.72 39.52 -8.14
CA THR A 21 30.17 39.76 -9.53
C THR A 21 31.63 39.39 -9.74
N TYR A 22 32.48 39.54 -8.72
CA TYR A 22 33.90 39.11 -8.76
C TYR A 22 34.06 37.58 -8.72
N MET A 23 33.24 36.87 -7.94
CA MET A 23 33.24 35.40 -7.90
C MET A 23 32.70 34.75 -9.18
N LEU A 24 31.75 35.40 -9.87
CA LEU A 24 31.24 34.96 -11.16
C LEU A 24 32.25 35.14 -12.31
N CYS A 25 33.18 36.10 -12.22
CA CYS A 25 34.21 36.31 -13.25
C CYS A 25 35.43 35.40 -13.09
N TYR A 26 35.76 34.93 -11.88
CA TYR A 26 36.89 34.03 -11.64
C TYR A 26 36.57 32.54 -11.83
N ALA A 27 35.29 32.14 -11.79
CA ALA A 27 34.85 30.77 -12.08
C ALA A 27 34.75 30.44 -13.59
N GLY A 28 34.94 31.44 -14.48
CA GLY A 28 34.69 31.31 -15.92
C GLY A 28 35.77 30.61 -16.76
N ASN A 29 36.97 30.38 -16.21
CA ASN A 29 38.10 29.86 -17.00
C ASN A 29 38.58 28.44 -16.61
N GLY A 30 37.92 27.77 -15.66
CA GLY A 30 38.27 26.40 -15.21
C GLY A 30 37.23 25.32 -15.51
N VAL A 31 36.04 25.69 -16.01
CA VAL A 31 34.88 24.78 -16.11
C VAL A 31 34.73 24.14 -17.51
N ILE A 32 35.63 24.43 -18.45
CA ILE A 32 35.52 23.96 -19.84
C ILE A 32 36.01 22.51 -20.05
N ASN A 33 36.61 21.86 -19.04
CA ASN A 33 37.18 20.51 -19.23
C ASN A 33 36.71 19.41 -18.24
N ILE A 34 35.53 19.57 -17.63
CA ILE A 34 34.86 18.48 -16.89
C ILE A 34 33.40 18.40 -17.32
N MET A 35 33.14 18.22 -18.62
CA MET A 35 31.95 17.48 -19.05
C MET A 35 32.29 15.98 -19.00
N LEU A 36 32.47 15.48 -17.78
CA LEU A 36 32.36 14.06 -17.53
C LEU A 36 30.93 13.67 -17.91
N THR A 37 30.83 12.76 -18.87
CA THR A 37 29.63 12.03 -19.26
C THR A 37 28.97 11.39 -18.03
N GLN A 38 28.11 12.12 -17.32
CA GLN A 38 27.15 11.50 -16.41
C GLN A 38 26.15 10.78 -17.30
N GLN A 39 26.29 9.46 -17.42
CA GLN A 39 25.26 8.64 -18.02
C GLN A 39 23.93 8.98 -17.34
N PRO A 40 22.84 9.19 -18.09
CA PRO A 40 21.54 9.48 -17.49
C PRO A 40 21.22 8.38 -16.47
N LYS A 41 21.01 8.80 -15.22
CA LYS A 41 20.64 7.91 -14.10
C LYS A 41 19.33 7.22 -14.49
N HIS A 42 19.41 5.98 -14.94
CA HIS A 42 18.24 5.16 -15.23
C HIS A 42 17.98 4.24 -14.03
N TYR A 43 16.70 4.00 -13.78
CA TYR A 43 16.24 3.18 -12.65
C TYR A 43 16.00 1.75 -13.14
N GLY A 44 16.24 0.77 -12.26
CA GLY A 44 16.01 -0.65 -12.55
C GLY A 44 17.23 -1.41 -13.04
N ILE A 45 17.04 -2.71 -13.26
CA ILE A 45 18.10 -3.65 -13.68
C ILE A 45 18.30 -3.73 -15.21
N THR A 46 17.48 -3.03 -15.98
CA THR A 46 17.57 -2.96 -17.45
C THR A 46 17.38 -1.52 -17.92
N SER A 47 17.84 -1.22 -19.14
CA SER A 47 17.49 0.03 -19.80
C SER A 47 15.97 0.19 -19.95
N PRO A 48 15.44 1.43 -19.99
CA PRO A 48 14.02 1.68 -20.23
C PRO A 48 13.60 1.23 -21.63
N ILE A 49 12.35 0.80 -21.79
CA ILE A 49 11.78 0.41 -23.08
C ILE A 49 11.53 1.65 -23.95
N SER A 50 11.09 2.75 -23.34
CA SER A 50 10.86 4.00 -24.05
C SER A 50 11.10 5.21 -23.17
N LEU A 51 11.76 6.22 -23.74
CA LEU A 51 11.96 7.54 -23.14
C LEU A 51 10.96 8.58 -23.68
N ALA A 52 9.97 8.16 -24.46
CA ALA A 52 9.00 9.07 -25.06
C ALA A 52 8.25 9.88 -23.99
N LEU A 53 8.13 11.18 -24.23
CA LEU A 53 7.30 12.09 -23.43
C LEU A 53 5.82 11.89 -23.76
N PRO A 54 4.91 12.19 -22.82
CA PRO A 54 3.47 12.09 -23.04
C PRO A 54 3.03 13.10 -24.10
N LYS A 55 2.02 12.72 -24.89
CA LYS A 55 1.29 13.64 -25.76
C LYS A 55 0.16 14.31 -24.98
N ASP A 56 -0.38 15.41 -25.49
CA ASP A 56 -1.53 16.10 -24.88
C ASP A 56 -2.74 15.16 -24.72
N SER A 57 -2.93 14.21 -25.64
CA SER A 57 -3.95 13.16 -25.53
C SER A 57 -3.76 12.25 -24.32
N ASP A 58 -2.51 11.92 -23.97
CA ASP A 58 -2.19 11.05 -22.83
C ASP A 58 -2.45 11.78 -21.50
N VAL A 59 -2.16 13.08 -21.47
CA VAL A 59 -2.45 13.97 -20.33
C VAL A 59 -3.96 14.09 -20.12
N GLU A 60 -4.74 14.27 -21.18
CA GLU A 60 -6.20 14.30 -21.10
C GLU A 60 -6.78 12.95 -20.66
N LEU A 61 -6.26 11.83 -21.16
CA LEU A 61 -6.64 10.50 -20.66
C LEU A 61 -6.28 10.30 -19.19
N THR A 62 -5.18 10.89 -18.71
CA THR A 62 -4.80 10.86 -17.29
C THR A 62 -5.79 11.66 -16.44
N ARG A 63 -6.25 12.82 -16.93
CA ARG A 63 -7.30 13.61 -16.26
C ARG A 63 -8.59 12.80 -16.15
N LYS A 64 -9.02 12.13 -17.23
CA LYS A 64 -10.19 11.25 -17.23
C LYS A 64 -10.03 10.06 -16.28
N LEU A 65 -8.84 9.49 -16.16
CA LEU A 65 -8.53 8.45 -15.17
C LEU A 65 -8.75 8.97 -13.75
N CYS A 66 -8.23 10.15 -13.41
CA CYS A 66 -8.45 10.77 -12.09
C CYS A 66 -9.93 10.95 -11.78
N GLU A 67 -10.73 11.45 -12.74
CA GLU A 67 -12.18 11.61 -12.55
C GLU A 67 -12.89 10.26 -12.37
N ALA A 68 -12.52 9.24 -13.13
CA ALA A 68 -13.10 7.89 -13.01
C ALA A 68 -12.78 7.22 -11.67
N LEU A 69 -11.68 7.59 -11.03
CA LEU A 69 -11.24 7.04 -9.74
C LEU A 69 -12.00 7.64 -8.55
N LYS A 70 -12.39 8.93 -8.60
CA LYS A 70 -13.03 9.64 -7.46
C LYS A 70 -14.26 8.93 -6.86
N PRO A 71 -15.21 8.40 -7.65
CA PRO A 71 -16.42 7.76 -7.11
C PRO A 71 -16.15 6.52 -6.26
N TYR A 72 -14.97 5.91 -6.41
CA TYR A 72 -14.58 4.70 -5.69
C TYR A 72 -13.90 5.00 -4.34
N GLY A 73 -13.87 6.26 -3.90
CA GLY A 73 -13.29 6.64 -2.60
C GLY A 73 -11.77 6.39 -2.51
N VAL A 74 -11.09 6.28 -3.66
CA VAL A 74 -9.65 5.98 -3.68
C VAL A 74 -8.77 7.17 -3.37
N PHE A 75 -9.34 8.36 -3.19
CA PHE A 75 -8.65 9.54 -2.68
C PHE A 75 -9.25 9.91 -1.34
N GLU A 76 -8.39 10.10 -0.35
CA GLU A 76 -8.80 10.57 0.97
C GLU A 76 -9.02 12.09 0.96
N GLU A 77 -9.89 12.57 1.85
CA GLU A 77 -10.17 13.98 2.00
C GLU A 77 -9.05 14.68 2.80
N GLU A 78 -8.79 15.95 2.47
CA GLU A 78 -7.71 16.72 3.09
C GLU A 78 -7.84 16.81 4.62
N LEU A 79 -9.08 16.90 5.14
CA LEU A 79 -9.34 16.94 6.58
C LEU A 79 -8.94 15.63 7.27
N GLU A 80 -9.22 14.48 6.65
CA GLU A 80 -8.83 13.17 7.19
C GLU A 80 -7.31 12.96 7.07
N LEU A 81 -6.67 13.44 6.00
CA LEU A 81 -5.21 13.45 5.89
C LEU A 81 -4.57 14.27 7.04
N GLN A 82 -5.11 15.45 7.35
CA GLN A 82 -4.65 16.27 8.47
C GLN A 82 -4.85 15.57 9.82
N ARG A 83 -6.00 14.91 10.02
CA ARG A 83 -6.27 14.12 11.22
C ARG A 83 -5.23 13.01 11.42
N ARG A 84 -4.89 12.26 10.36
CA ARG A 84 -3.84 11.23 10.41
C ARG A 84 -2.48 11.79 10.79
N ILE A 85 -2.11 12.98 10.28
CA ILE A 85 -0.86 13.66 10.63
C ILE A 85 -0.83 14.02 12.12
N LEU A 86 -1.92 14.54 12.67
CA LEU A 86 -2.02 14.90 14.09
C LEU A 86 -1.90 13.66 14.99
N VAL A 87 -2.58 12.58 14.64
CA VAL A 87 -2.50 11.30 15.37
C VAL A 87 -1.07 10.75 15.37
N LEU A 88 -0.38 10.77 14.22
CA LEU A 88 1.03 10.37 14.15
C LEU A 88 1.96 11.26 14.99
N GLY A 89 1.68 12.57 15.04
CA GLY A 89 2.41 13.51 15.89
C GLY A 89 2.26 13.20 17.39
N LYS A 90 1.02 12.92 17.83
CA LYS A 90 0.75 12.46 19.21
C LYS A 90 1.45 11.13 19.50
N LEU A 91 1.32 10.14 18.62
CA LEU A 91 1.93 8.83 18.80
C LEU A 91 3.46 8.91 18.88
N ASN A 92 4.09 9.73 18.04
CA ASN A 92 5.54 9.96 18.09
C ASN A 92 5.97 10.63 19.41
N THR A 93 5.13 11.49 19.99
CA THR A 93 5.37 12.10 21.30
C THR A 93 5.29 11.04 22.40
N LEU A 94 4.26 10.20 22.41
CA LEU A 94 4.12 9.09 23.37
C LEU A 94 5.29 8.11 23.32
N VAL A 95 5.81 7.81 22.11
CA VAL A 95 7.01 6.96 21.96
C VAL A 95 8.24 7.59 22.60
N LYS A 96 8.46 8.90 22.39
CA LYS A 96 9.60 9.61 22.99
C LYS A 96 9.52 9.68 24.51
N GLU A 97 8.33 10.00 25.03
CA GLU A 97 8.07 10.00 26.48
C GLU A 97 8.30 8.63 27.09
N TRP A 98 7.74 7.58 26.48
CA TRP A 98 7.94 6.20 26.91
C TRP A 98 9.42 5.77 26.92
N ILE A 99 10.16 6.04 25.84
CA ILE A 99 11.59 5.69 25.78
C ILE A 99 12.38 6.45 26.84
N ARG A 100 12.05 7.71 27.10
CA ARG A 100 12.65 8.50 28.18
C ARG A 100 12.38 7.89 29.55
N GLU A 101 11.14 7.51 29.85
CA GLU A 101 10.76 6.85 31.11
C GLU A 101 11.51 5.52 31.32
N ILE A 102 11.65 4.71 30.27
CA ILE A 102 12.45 3.47 30.34
C ILE A 102 13.93 3.79 30.59
N SER A 103 14.45 4.85 29.99
CA SER A 103 15.85 5.28 30.17
C SER A 103 16.11 5.73 31.61
N GLU A 104 15.17 6.46 32.21
CA GLU A 104 15.20 6.86 33.62
C GLU A 104 15.11 5.63 34.54
N LYS A 105 14.17 4.70 34.29
CA LYS A 105 14.03 3.46 35.07
C LYS A 105 15.26 2.57 35.04
N LYS A 106 16.01 2.57 33.93
CA LYS A 106 17.28 1.85 33.77
C LYS A 106 18.49 2.63 34.31
N ASN A 107 18.28 3.75 35.00
CA ASN A 107 19.30 4.61 35.61
C ASN A 107 20.41 5.03 34.63
N LEU A 108 20.03 5.38 33.40
CA LEU A 108 20.98 5.91 32.43
C LEU A 108 21.44 7.32 32.83
N PRO A 109 22.63 7.79 32.40
CA PRO A 109 23.09 9.14 32.69
C PRO A 109 22.12 10.20 32.14
N ALA A 110 21.89 11.29 32.89
CA ALA A 110 20.98 12.37 32.49
C ALA A 110 21.29 12.94 31.10
N SER A 111 22.58 13.11 30.78
CA SER A 111 23.04 13.56 29.46
C SER A 111 22.64 12.63 28.31
N LEU A 112 22.49 11.33 28.58
CA LEU A 112 22.02 10.35 27.61
C LEU A 112 20.49 10.34 27.52
N ILE A 113 19.80 10.46 28.66
CA ILE A 113 18.32 10.52 28.72
C ILE A 113 17.79 11.69 27.88
N GLU A 114 18.42 12.86 27.96
CA GLU A 114 18.03 14.05 27.16
C GLU A 114 18.14 13.83 25.64
N ASN A 115 19.03 12.93 25.21
CA ASN A 115 19.36 12.72 23.80
C ASN A 115 18.97 11.32 23.29
N VAL A 116 18.24 10.54 24.09
CA VAL A 116 17.98 9.13 23.79
C VAL A 116 17.14 8.96 22.51
N GLY A 117 16.27 9.93 22.24
CA GLY A 117 15.42 9.98 21.05
C GLY A 117 14.33 8.91 21.06
N GLY A 118 14.02 8.42 19.86
CA GLY A 118 12.89 7.51 19.61
C GLY A 118 12.01 8.07 18.52
N LYS A 119 11.52 7.21 17.62
CA LYS A 119 10.80 7.67 16.44
C LYS A 119 9.78 6.67 15.93
N ILE A 120 8.63 7.20 15.50
CA ILE A 120 7.67 6.48 14.67
C ILE A 120 8.03 6.68 13.20
N PHE A 121 8.15 5.57 12.47
CA PHE A 121 8.20 5.54 11.01
C PHE A 121 6.89 4.97 10.49
N THR A 122 6.40 5.47 9.35
CA THR A 122 5.28 4.83 8.65
C THR A 122 5.77 4.02 7.47
N PHE A 123 5.01 2.99 7.10
CA PHE A 123 5.27 2.20 5.91
C PHE A 123 3.95 1.86 5.20
N GLY A 124 4.01 0.95 4.22
CA GLY A 124 2.80 0.44 3.57
C GLY A 124 2.08 1.51 2.74
N SER A 125 0.77 1.34 2.60
CA SER A 125 -0.03 2.14 1.66
C SER A 125 -0.09 3.63 2.02
N TYR A 126 -0.11 3.96 3.32
CA TYR A 126 -0.10 5.32 3.83
C TYR A 126 1.21 6.04 3.48
N ARG A 127 2.36 5.42 3.78
CA ARG A 127 3.68 5.98 3.45
C ARG A 127 3.90 6.12 1.95
N LEU A 128 3.41 5.18 1.15
CA LEU A 128 3.42 5.29 -0.31
C LEU A 128 2.54 6.43 -0.83
N GLY A 129 1.60 6.94 -0.03
CA GLY A 129 0.63 7.96 -0.42
C GLY A 129 -0.42 7.42 -1.39
N VAL A 130 -0.83 6.15 -1.21
CA VAL A 130 -1.85 5.47 -2.03
C VAL A 130 -2.95 4.81 -1.19
N HIS A 131 -3.00 5.12 0.10
CA HIS A 131 -4.07 4.67 1.00
C HIS A 131 -5.43 5.24 0.59
N THR A 132 -6.47 4.49 0.87
CA THR A 132 -7.86 4.81 0.55
C THR A 132 -8.64 5.16 1.82
N LYS A 133 -9.88 5.65 1.67
CA LYS A 133 -10.69 6.03 2.84
C LYS A 133 -10.94 4.82 3.73
N GLY A 134 -10.66 4.97 5.03
CA GLY A 134 -10.79 3.88 6.00
C GLY A 134 -9.59 2.93 6.06
N ALA A 135 -8.49 3.23 5.35
CA ALA A 135 -7.26 2.47 5.48
C ALA A 135 -6.58 2.64 6.83
N ASP A 136 -5.93 1.58 7.27
CA ASP A 136 -5.08 1.58 8.45
C ASP A 136 -3.79 2.38 8.23
N ILE A 137 -3.10 2.68 9.33
CA ILE A 137 -1.73 3.20 9.31
C ILE A 137 -0.79 2.13 9.85
N ASP A 138 0.06 1.65 8.96
CA ASP A 138 1.23 0.85 9.29
C ASP A 138 2.35 1.73 9.88
N ALA A 139 2.65 1.51 11.15
CA ALA A 139 3.67 2.25 11.89
C ALA A 139 4.74 1.33 12.50
N LEU A 140 5.96 1.83 12.61
CA LEU A 140 7.10 1.17 13.25
C LEU A 140 7.67 2.08 14.34
N CYS A 141 7.60 1.63 15.58
CA CYS A 141 8.32 2.21 16.70
C CYS A 141 9.77 1.75 16.69
N VAL A 142 10.70 2.69 16.48
CA VAL A 142 12.14 2.46 16.51
C VAL A 142 12.72 3.00 17.81
N ALA A 143 13.31 2.09 18.60
CA ALA A 143 13.85 2.38 19.93
C ALA A 143 15.33 2.01 20.04
N PRO A 144 16.08 2.65 20.97
CA PRO A 144 17.48 2.36 21.25
C PRO A 144 17.66 0.99 21.94
N ARG A 145 18.91 0.52 22.01
CA ARG A 145 19.28 -0.84 22.41
C ARG A 145 18.81 -1.24 23.81
N HIS A 146 18.68 -0.30 24.75
CA HIS A 146 18.25 -0.59 26.11
C HIS A 146 16.73 -0.73 26.27
N VAL A 147 15.92 -0.51 25.24
CA VAL A 147 14.46 -0.69 25.31
C VAL A 147 14.09 -2.05 24.76
N ASP A 148 13.59 -2.96 25.59
CA ASP A 148 13.30 -4.34 25.20
C ASP A 148 11.93 -4.49 24.54
N ARG A 149 11.74 -5.57 23.76
CA ARG A 149 10.43 -5.88 23.16
C ARG A 149 9.35 -6.12 24.22
N SER A 150 9.73 -6.69 25.36
CA SER A 150 8.83 -6.83 26.50
C SER A 150 8.38 -5.48 27.03
N ASP A 151 9.23 -4.44 27.02
CA ASP A 151 8.85 -3.08 27.44
C ASP A 151 7.76 -2.52 26.51
N PHE A 152 7.84 -2.80 25.20
CA PHE A 152 6.84 -2.40 24.21
C PHE A 152 5.47 -3.06 24.47
N PHE A 153 5.43 -4.36 24.75
CA PHE A 153 4.17 -5.07 25.02
C PHE A 153 3.64 -4.91 26.45
N THR A 154 4.40 -4.28 27.35
CA THR A 154 3.98 -4.01 28.73
C THR A 154 3.81 -2.52 28.98
N SER A 155 4.91 -1.80 29.21
CA SER A 155 4.88 -0.38 29.57
C SER A 155 4.33 0.55 28.48
N PHE A 156 4.66 0.33 27.20
CA PHE A 156 4.08 1.15 26.11
C PHE A 156 2.61 0.79 25.88
N TYR A 157 2.26 -0.50 25.99
CA TYR A 157 0.87 -0.95 25.92
C TYR A 157 -0.01 -0.28 26.99
N GLU A 158 0.43 -0.27 28.25
CA GLU A 158 -0.32 0.43 29.32
C GLU A 158 -0.36 1.94 29.09
N LYS A 159 0.73 2.57 28.60
CA LYS A 159 0.71 4.00 28.24
C LYS A 159 -0.32 4.33 27.15
N LEU A 160 -0.46 3.48 26.14
CA LEU A 160 -1.49 3.65 25.10
C LEU A 160 -2.89 3.50 25.68
N LYS A 161 -3.09 2.57 26.62
CA LYS A 161 -4.37 2.31 27.27
C LYS A 161 -4.85 3.48 28.15
N GLU A 162 -3.94 4.31 28.63
CA GLU A 162 -4.24 5.52 29.42
C GLU A 162 -4.74 6.71 28.56
N GLN A 163 -4.61 6.63 27.23
CA GLN A 163 -5.02 7.72 26.34
C GLN A 163 -6.53 7.65 26.06
N GLU A 164 -7.25 8.78 26.21
CA GLU A 164 -8.70 8.85 25.97
C GLU A 164 -9.08 8.56 24.51
N GLU A 165 -8.18 8.87 23.58
CA GLU A 165 -8.35 8.70 22.14
C GLU A 165 -8.22 7.24 21.68
N VAL A 166 -7.64 6.36 22.52
CA VAL A 166 -7.33 4.97 22.17
C VAL A 166 -8.52 4.06 22.46
N LYS A 167 -8.90 3.28 21.45
CA LYS A 167 -9.94 2.24 21.49
C LYS A 167 -9.40 0.95 20.87
N ASP A 168 -10.09 -0.15 21.14
CA ASP A 168 -9.82 -1.47 20.53
C ASP A 168 -8.36 -1.93 20.61
N LEU A 169 -7.67 -1.52 21.68
CA LEU A 169 -6.27 -1.82 21.91
C LEU A 169 -6.08 -3.33 22.15
N ARG A 170 -5.23 -3.94 21.33
CA ARG A 170 -4.89 -5.36 21.39
C ARG A 170 -3.43 -5.60 21.01
N ALA A 171 -2.80 -6.57 21.67
CA ALA A 171 -1.45 -6.99 21.37
C ALA A 171 -1.44 -8.40 20.77
N VAL A 172 -0.61 -8.61 19.73
CA VAL A 172 -0.36 -9.92 19.13
C VAL A 172 1.15 -10.16 19.12
N GLU A 173 1.70 -10.58 20.25
CA GLU A 173 3.14 -10.77 20.43
C GLU A 173 3.68 -11.99 19.69
N GLU A 174 2.88 -13.06 19.58
CA GLU A 174 3.27 -14.34 18.97
C GLU A 174 3.11 -14.37 17.43
N ALA A 175 2.76 -13.24 16.81
CA ALA A 175 2.66 -13.15 15.36
C ALA A 175 4.05 -13.27 14.67
N PHE A 176 4.04 -13.60 13.38
CA PHE A 176 5.26 -13.64 12.56
C PHE A 176 6.05 -12.32 12.62
N VAL A 177 5.32 -11.20 12.68
CA VAL A 177 5.80 -9.87 13.04
C VAL A 177 4.96 -9.39 14.23
N PRO A 178 5.52 -9.30 15.45
CA PRO A 178 4.79 -8.86 16.63
C PRO A 178 4.24 -7.44 16.47
N VAL A 179 2.97 -7.23 16.84
CA VAL A 179 2.24 -5.97 16.59
C VAL A 179 1.29 -5.59 17.73
N ILE A 180 1.15 -4.30 18.00
CA ILE A 180 0.04 -3.72 18.76
C ILE A 180 -0.93 -3.09 17.77
N LYS A 181 -2.21 -3.44 17.84
CA LYS A 181 -3.26 -2.84 17.01
C LYS A 181 -4.19 -2.01 17.89
N LEU A 182 -4.63 -0.88 17.39
CA LEU A 182 -5.55 0.02 18.08
C LEU A 182 -6.35 0.87 17.09
N SER A 183 -7.40 1.50 17.59
CA SER A 183 -8.06 2.63 16.94
C SER A 183 -7.72 3.90 17.73
N PHE A 184 -6.98 4.83 17.13
CA PHE A 184 -6.61 6.12 17.75
C PHE A 184 -7.41 7.23 17.08
N ASP A 185 -8.29 7.90 17.84
CA ASP A 185 -9.23 8.88 17.28
C ASP A 185 -9.98 8.31 16.07
N GLY A 186 -10.42 7.06 16.12
CA GLY A 186 -11.16 6.40 15.03
C GLY A 186 -10.33 5.98 13.82
N ILE A 187 -8.99 6.14 13.84
CA ILE A 187 -8.07 5.66 12.80
C ILE A 187 -7.43 4.36 13.30
N GLU A 188 -7.56 3.28 12.51
CA GLU A 188 -6.87 2.02 12.80
C GLU A 188 -5.35 2.17 12.59
N ILE A 189 -4.57 1.72 13.57
CA ILE A 189 -3.10 1.77 13.54
C ILE A 189 -2.54 0.42 13.97
N ASP A 190 -1.64 -0.10 13.14
CA ASP A 190 -0.82 -1.28 13.42
C ASP A 190 0.61 -0.82 13.74
N ILE A 191 1.02 -0.95 15.01
CA ILE A 191 2.33 -0.51 15.50
C ILE A 191 3.25 -1.72 15.68
N LEU A 192 4.28 -1.78 14.84
CA LEU A 192 5.40 -2.71 14.97
C LEU A 192 6.49 -2.14 15.88
N PHE A 193 7.39 -3.01 16.34
CA PHE A 193 8.53 -2.61 17.19
C PHE A 193 9.86 -3.16 16.69
N ALA A 194 10.83 -2.26 16.54
CA ALA A 194 12.22 -2.59 16.29
C ALA A 194 13.16 -1.88 17.27
N ARG A 195 14.01 -2.68 17.91
CA ARG A 195 15.11 -2.21 18.73
C ARG A 195 16.40 -2.24 17.93
N LEU A 196 17.06 -1.09 17.78
CA LEU A 196 18.33 -0.99 17.07
C LEU A 196 19.52 -1.15 18.01
N ALA A 197 20.67 -1.55 17.48
CA ALA A 197 21.93 -1.64 18.21
C ALA A 197 22.61 -0.26 18.42
N LEU A 198 21.81 0.78 18.68
CA LEU A 198 22.24 2.16 18.88
C LEU A 198 21.91 2.60 20.31
N GLN A 199 22.74 3.45 20.91
CA GLN A 199 22.46 4.04 22.23
C GLN A 199 21.41 5.15 22.16
N THR A 200 21.37 5.88 21.05
CA THR A 200 20.41 6.96 20.78
C THR A 200 19.81 6.79 19.39
N ILE A 201 18.60 7.30 19.18
CA ILE A 201 17.92 7.29 17.88
C ILE A 201 17.90 8.71 17.32
N PRO A 202 18.76 9.03 16.32
CA PRO A 202 18.81 10.37 15.76
C PRO A 202 17.60 10.66 14.86
N GLU A 203 17.16 11.92 14.81
CA GLU A 203 16.04 12.33 13.94
C GLU A 203 16.31 12.11 12.45
N SER A 204 17.58 12.18 12.04
CA SER A 204 18.05 11.94 10.67
C SER A 204 18.28 10.47 10.33
N LEU A 205 17.87 9.53 11.20
CA LEU A 205 18.07 8.09 10.97
C LEU A 205 17.42 7.63 9.66
N ASP A 206 18.21 7.01 8.80
CA ASP A 206 17.77 6.33 7.57
C ASP A 206 17.80 4.82 7.78
N LEU A 207 16.63 4.17 7.73
CA LEU A 207 16.49 2.74 7.98
C LEU A 207 17.03 1.86 6.84
N ARG A 208 17.36 2.44 5.68
CA ARG A 208 17.88 1.69 4.51
C ARG A 208 19.30 1.18 4.72
N ASP A 209 20.06 1.73 5.65
CA ASP A 209 21.42 1.26 5.95
C ASP A 209 21.38 -0.20 6.45
N ASP A 210 21.95 -1.12 5.66
CA ASP A 210 22.10 -2.54 5.99
C ASP A 210 22.91 -2.76 7.27
N GLY A 211 23.79 -1.82 7.64
CA GLY A 211 24.55 -1.84 8.88
C GLY A 211 23.67 -1.89 10.13
N LEU A 212 22.44 -1.35 10.06
CA LEU A 212 21.48 -1.36 11.16
C LEU A 212 20.95 -2.76 11.48
N LEU A 213 21.04 -3.72 10.55
CA LEU A 213 20.55 -5.08 10.73
C LEU A 213 21.54 -5.99 11.49
N LYS A 214 22.78 -5.52 11.71
CA LYS A 214 23.83 -6.27 12.41
C LYS A 214 23.39 -6.65 13.81
N ASN A 215 23.49 -7.96 14.13
CA ASN A 215 23.22 -8.52 15.45
C ASN A 215 21.80 -8.22 16.00
N LEU A 216 20.81 -8.03 15.11
CA LEU A 216 19.42 -7.89 15.50
C LEU A 216 18.71 -9.25 15.57
N ASP A 217 17.76 -9.36 16.51
CA ASP A 217 16.80 -10.47 16.54
C ASP A 217 15.98 -10.49 15.25
N ILE A 218 15.66 -11.69 14.76
CA ILE A 218 14.92 -11.88 13.49
C ILE A 218 13.57 -11.14 13.47
N ARG A 219 12.90 -10.98 14.61
CA ARG A 219 11.64 -10.23 14.71
C ARG A 219 11.86 -8.73 14.52
N CYS A 220 13.00 -8.18 14.95
CA CYS A 220 13.37 -6.79 14.65
C CYS A 220 13.64 -6.60 13.16
N ILE A 221 14.38 -7.53 12.54
CA ILE A 221 14.68 -7.49 11.10
C ILE A 221 13.38 -7.52 10.29
N ARG A 222 12.45 -8.44 10.62
CA ARG A 222 11.13 -8.51 9.97
C ARG A 222 10.33 -7.21 10.15
N SER A 223 10.36 -6.61 11.34
CA SER A 223 9.66 -5.35 11.61
C SER A 223 10.23 -4.16 10.82
N LEU A 224 11.56 -4.11 10.63
CA LEU A 224 12.24 -3.07 9.86
C LEU A 224 11.97 -3.17 8.35
N ASN A 225 11.75 -4.38 7.84
CA ASN A 225 11.61 -4.62 6.41
C ASN A 225 10.43 -3.86 5.79
N GLY A 226 9.32 -3.64 6.51
CA GLY A 226 8.18 -2.87 6.01
C GLY A 226 8.58 -1.45 5.58
N CYS A 227 9.25 -0.72 6.47
CA CYS A 227 9.79 0.63 6.20
C CYS A 227 10.85 0.61 5.11
N ARG A 228 11.83 -0.30 5.22
CA ARG A 228 12.94 -0.40 4.27
C ARG A 228 12.46 -0.64 2.83
N VAL A 229 11.54 -1.58 2.64
CA VAL A 229 10.96 -1.87 1.32
C VAL A 229 10.18 -0.69 0.77
N THR A 230 9.38 -0.05 1.61
CA THR A 230 8.54 1.08 1.19
C THR A 230 9.40 2.26 0.73
N ASP A 231 10.41 2.63 1.52
CA ASP A 231 11.31 3.73 1.16
C ASP A 231 12.19 3.37 -0.04
N GLU A 232 12.65 2.12 -0.19
CA GLU A 232 13.36 1.67 -1.40
C GLU A 232 12.49 1.84 -2.65
N ILE A 233 11.22 1.41 -2.62
CA ILE A 233 10.30 1.58 -3.77
C ILE A 233 10.21 3.05 -4.20
N LEU A 234 10.05 3.98 -3.24
CA LEU A 234 9.97 5.42 -3.52
C LEU A 234 11.26 5.99 -4.11
N HIS A 235 12.42 5.42 -3.80
CA HIS A 235 13.71 5.80 -4.37
C HIS A 235 14.03 5.10 -5.69
N LEU A 236 13.26 4.08 -6.07
CA LEU A 236 13.47 3.27 -7.27
C LEU A 236 12.52 3.61 -8.42
N VAL A 237 11.68 4.63 -8.25
CA VAL A 237 10.79 5.14 -9.30
C VAL A 237 11.25 6.52 -9.81
N PRO A 238 11.15 6.78 -11.12
CA PRO A 238 11.59 8.04 -11.72
C PRO A 238 10.65 9.22 -11.44
N ASN A 239 9.36 8.97 -11.20
CA ASN A 239 8.38 9.98 -10.86
C ASN A 239 7.36 9.41 -9.85
N ILE A 240 7.39 9.93 -8.62
CA ILE A 240 6.58 9.43 -7.51
C ILE A 240 5.08 9.69 -7.73
N GLU A 241 4.71 10.83 -8.30
CA GLU A 241 3.30 11.19 -8.52
C GLU A 241 2.63 10.31 -9.58
N ASN A 242 3.34 10.08 -10.70
CA ASN A 242 2.87 9.15 -11.73
C ASN A 242 2.78 7.72 -11.20
N PHE A 243 3.74 7.30 -10.37
CA PHE A 243 3.71 6.02 -9.67
C PHE A 243 2.48 5.89 -8.77
N ARG A 244 2.21 6.89 -7.90
CA ARG A 244 1.08 6.89 -6.97
C ARG A 244 -0.26 6.77 -7.68
N LEU A 245 -0.49 7.60 -8.70
CA LEU A 245 -1.75 7.57 -9.44
C LEU A 245 -1.96 6.24 -10.18
N THR A 246 -0.89 5.70 -10.79
CA THR A 246 -0.93 4.38 -11.43
C THR A 246 -1.23 3.29 -10.41
N LEU A 247 -0.58 3.32 -9.25
CA LEU A 247 -0.78 2.33 -8.20
C LEU A 247 -2.21 2.39 -7.63
N ARG A 248 -2.80 3.58 -7.43
CA ARG A 248 -4.21 3.70 -7.04
C ARG A 248 -5.15 3.01 -8.04
N ALA A 249 -4.92 3.23 -9.34
CA ALA A 249 -5.71 2.59 -10.39
C ALA A 249 -5.56 1.05 -10.39
N ILE A 250 -4.33 0.54 -10.26
CA ILE A 250 -4.06 -0.90 -10.23
C ILE A 250 -4.61 -1.56 -8.96
N LYS A 251 -4.49 -0.93 -7.78
CA LYS A 251 -5.09 -1.45 -6.53
C LYS A 251 -6.61 -1.56 -6.66
N LEU A 252 -7.27 -0.51 -7.18
CA LEU A 252 -8.71 -0.56 -7.43
C LEU A 252 -9.08 -1.66 -8.41
N TRP A 253 -8.42 -1.73 -9.57
CA TRP A 253 -8.65 -2.77 -10.57
C TRP A 253 -8.50 -4.17 -9.96
N ALA A 254 -7.40 -4.45 -9.26
CA ALA A 254 -7.14 -5.76 -8.67
C ALA A 254 -8.20 -6.16 -7.62
N LYS A 255 -8.65 -5.21 -6.78
CA LYS A 255 -9.76 -5.43 -5.84
C LYS A 255 -11.06 -5.74 -6.57
N ARG A 256 -11.41 -4.97 -7.60
CA ARG A 256 -12.65 -5.14 -8.40
C ARG A 256 -12.68 -6.44 -9.20
N HIS A 257 -11.52 -6.93 -9.61
CA HIS A 257 -11.34 -8.16 -10.37
C HIS A 257 -11.09 -9.40 -9.47
N ASN A 258 -11.20 -9.27 -8.15
CA ASN A 258 -11.10 -10.37 -7.17
C ASN A 258 -9.71 -11.05 -7.16
N ILE A 259 -8.64 -10.27 -7.35
CA ILE A 259 -7.24 -10.77 -7.38
C ILE A 259 -6.33 -9.99 -6.41
N TYR A 260 -6.89 -9.42 -5.34
CA TYR A 260 -6.16 -8.71 -4.30
C TYR A 260 -6.30 -9.46 -2.96
N SER A 261 -5.34 -10.32 -2.63
CA SER A 261 -5.19 -10.97 -1.31
C SER A 261 -3.95 -11.88 -1.28
N ASN A 262 -2.91 -11.49 -0.53
CA ASN A 262 -1.72 -12.32 -0.35
C ASN A 262 -2.04 -13.63 0.40
N ILE A 263 -2.93 -13.57 1.40
CA ILE A 263 -3.31 -14.71 2.23
C ILE A 263 -3.89 -15.84 1.37
N LEU A 264 -4.70 -15.49 0.36
CA LEU A 264 -5.36 -16.43 -0.54
C LEU A 264 -4.55 -16.77 -1.81
N GLY A 265 -3.29 -16.32 -1.89
CA GLY A 265 -2.39 -16.67 -2.98
C GLY A 265 -2.45 -15.73 -4.19
N PHE A 266 -3.11 -14.58 -4.07
CA PHE A 266 -2.98 -13.48 -5.01
C PHE A 266 -1.91 -12.48 -4.54
N LEU A 267 -1.88 -11.27 -5.11
CA LEU A 267 -0.95 -10.21 -4.72
C LEU A 267 -1.55 -9.33 -3.63
N GLY A 268 -0.72 -8.93 -2.67
CA GLY A 268 -1.02 -7.88 -1.68
C GLY A 268 -0.53 -6.50 -2.12
N GLY A 269 -0.67 -5.50 -1.25
CA GLY A 269 -0.34 -4.10 -1.58
C GLY A 269 1.10 -3.87 -2.03
N VAL A 270 2.08 -4.42 -1.30
CA VAL A 270 3.51 -4.35 -1.68
C VAL A 270 3.79 -5.07 -3.00
N SER A 271 3.07 -6.17 -3.23
CA SER A 271 2.90 -6.91 -4.49
C SER A 271 2.78 -6.01 -5.71
N TRP A 272 1.63 -5.34 -5.71
CA TRP A 272 1.22 -4.42 -6.75
C TRP A 272 2.12 -3.20 -6.84
N ALA A 273 2.57 -2.65 -5.70
CA ALA A 273 3.49 -1.52 -5.68
C ALA A 273 4.78 -1.83 -6.45
N MET A 274 5.38 -3.01 -6.26
CA MET A 274 6.60 -3.38 -6.98
C MET A 274 6.37 -3.62 -8.47
N LEU A 275 5.25 -4.22 -8.88
CA LEU A 275 4.92 -4.37 -10.30
C LEU A 275 4.73 -3.00 -10.98
N VAL A 276 4.04 -2.07 -10.32
CA VAL A 276 3.85 -0.69 -10.83
C VAL A 276 5.18 0.06 -10.86
N ALA A 277 6.00 -0.06 -9.82
CA ALA A 277 7.33 0.55 -9.79
C ALA A 277 8.20 0.04 -10.95
N ARG A 278 8.19 -1.27 -11.23
CA ARG A 278 8.91 -1.84 -12.38
C ARG A 278 8.42 -1.27 -13.71
N THR A 279 7.11 -1.08 -13.86
CA THR A 279 6.54 -0.44 -15.05
C THR A 279 7.04 1.00 -15.19
N CYS A 280 7.10 1.76 -14.10
CA CYS A 280 7.61 3.13 -14.10
C CYS A 280 9.09 3.20 -14.50
N GLN A 281 9.92 2.24 -14.06
CA GLN A 281 11.33 2.15 -14.48
C GLN A 281 11.48 1.94 -15.99
N LEU A 282 10.60 1.15 -16.59
CA LEU A 282 10.63 0.85 -18.02
C LEU A 282 10.12 2.01 -18.90
N TYR A 283 9.33 2.92 -18.34
CA TYR A 283 8.72 4.07 -19.03
C TYR A 283 8.85 5.36 -18.19
N PRO A 284 10.08 5.86 -17.97
CA PRO A 284 10.35 6.86 -16.93
C PRO A 284 9.67 8.21 -17.14
N ASN A 285 9.34 8.54 -18.39
CA ASN A 285 8.74 9.81 -18.77
C ASN A 285 7.21 9.73 -18.98
N ALA A 286 6.61 8.54 -18.86
CA ALA A 286 5.18 8.34 -19.13
C ALA A 286 4.29 8.85 -17.99
N VAL A 287 3.08 9.29 -18.34
CA VAL A 287 2.01 9.66 -17.39
C VAL A 287 1.15 8.46 -17.02
N ALA A 288 0.33 8.58 -15.97
CA ALA A 288 -0.40 7.46 -15.38
C ALA A 288 -1.31 6.70 -16.38
N SER A 289 -1.99 7.39 -17.31
CA SER A 289 -2.82 6.71 -18.34
C SER A 289 -2.00 5.70 -19.16
N THR A 290 -0.85 6.15 -19.66
CA THR A 290 0.10 5.32 -20.40
C THR A 290 0.70 4.24 -19.51
N LEU A 291 1.06 4.55 -18.26
CA LEU A 291 1.64 3.58 -17.33
C LEU A 291 0.66 2.45 -16.99
N VAL A 292 -0.63 2.73 -16.79
CA VAL A 292 -1.66 1.70 -16.58
C VAL A 292 -1.78 0.78 -17.80
N HIS A 293 -1.77 1.32 -19.02
CA HIS A 293 -1.74 0.51 -20.24
C HIS A 293 -0.48 -0.35 -20.33
N LYS A 294 0.70 0.26 -20.09
CA LYS A 294 1.99 -0.43 -20.16
C LYS A 294 2.14 -1.50 -19.09
N PHE A 295 1.55 -1.31 -17.93
CA PHE A 295 1.50 -2.31 -16.87
C PHE A 295 0.89 -3.63 -17.39
N PHE A 296 -0.30 -3.55 -18.01
CA PHE A 296 -0.93 -4.74 -18.58
C PHE A 296 -0.13 -5.31 -19.75
N LEU A 297 0.44 -4.45 -20.61
CA LEU A 297 1.28 -4.91 -21.72
C LEU A 297 2.50 -5.71 -21.25
N VAL A 298 3.19 -5.23 -20.22
CA VAL A 298 4.38 -5.87 -19.66
C VAL A 298 3.99 -7.19 -18.98
N PHE A 299 3.03 -7.18 -18.05
CA PHE A 299 2.76 -8.36 -17.22
C PHE A 299 1.87 -9.43 -17.85
N SER A 300 1.10 -9.09 -18.89
CA SER A 300 0.42 -10.09 -19.73
C SER A 300 1.40 -10.90 -20.60
N LYS A 301 2.58 -10.34 -20.88
CA LYS A 301 3.63 -10.95 -21.70
C LYS A 301 4.86 -11.38 -20.89
N TRP A 302 4.85 -11.19 -19.58
CA TRP A 302 5.98 -11.54 -18.73
C TRP A 302 6.19 -13.05 -18.68
N GLU A 303 7.42 -13.49 -18.94
CA GLU A 303 7.78 -14.90 -18.99
C GLU A 303 8.01 -15.48 -17.60
N TRP A 304 6.93 -15.72 -16.86
CA TRP A 304 6.98 -16.38 -15.56
C TRP A 304 7.56 -17.81 -15.65
N PRO A 305 8.51 -18.22 -14.78
CA PRO A 305 8.78 -17.65 -13.45
C PRO A 305 9.98 -16.67 -13.37
N ASN A 306 10.36 -15.99 -14.46
CA ASN A 306 11.41 -14.97 -14.37
C ASN A 306 11.05 -13.91 -13.29
N PRO A 307 11.96 -13.56 -12.36
CA PRO A 307 11.62 -12.70 -11.23
C PRO A 307 11.51 -11.23 -11.62
N VAL A 308 10.56 -10.54 -11.00
CA VAL A 308 10.49 -9.08 -11.07
C VAL A 308 11.42 -8.49 -10.01
N LEU A 309 12.47 -7.80 -10.47
CA LEU A 309 13.48 -7.13 -9.65
C LEU A 309 13.43 -5.61 -9.89
N LEU A 310 13.52 -4.82 -8.82
CA LEU A 310 13.58 -3.34 -8.91
C LEU A 310 15.00 -2.78 -8.87
N LYS A 311 15.95 -3.51 -8.31
CA LYS A 311 17.39 -3.19 -8.27
C LYS A 311 18.20 -4.48 -8.32
N GLN A 312 19.49 -4.36 -8.59
CA GLN A 312 20.40 -5.51 -8.44
C GLN A 312 20.47 -5.89 -6.95
N PRO A 313 20.33 -7.18 -6.59
CA PRO A 313 20.55 -7.63 -5.24
C PRO A 313 22.01 -7.35 -4.84
N GLU A 314 22.21 -6.72 -3.68
CA GLU A 314 23.53 -6.50 -3.10
C GLU A 314 23.87 -7.70 -2.19
N GLU A 315 25.10 -8.21 -2.31
CA GLU A 315 25.61 -9.22 -1.38
C GLU A 315 25.95 -8.57 -0.05
N CYS A 316 25.44 -9.14 1.05
CA CYS A 316 25.65 -8.62 2.39
C CYS A 316 26.00 -9.77 3.35
N ASN A 317 27.05 -9.56 4.15
CA ASN A 317 27.69 -10.59 4.98
C ASN A 317 26.94 -10.88 6.31
N LEU A 318 25.63 -10.63 6.38
CA LEU A 318 24.84 -10.84 7.61
C LEU A 318 24.23 -12.25 7.72
N ASN A 319 24.49 -13.13 6.75
CA ASN A 319 24.01 -14.52 6.71
C ASN A 319 22.49 -14.65 6.90
N LEU A 320 21.72 -13.61 6.55
CA LEU A 320 20.28 -13.69 6.51
C LEU A 320 19.84 -14.46 5.26
N GLN A 321 18.73 -15.19 5.37
CA GLN A 321 18.16 -15.89 4.23
C GLN A 321 17.74 -14.86 3.17
N VAL A 322 18.31 -14.98 1.97
CA VAL A 322 17.95 -14.17 0.80
C VAL A 322 17.30 -15.10 -0.22
N TRP A 323 16.28 -14.59 -0.92
CA TRP A 323 15.69 -15.32 -2.05
C TRP A 323 16.72 -15.45 -3.17
N ASP A 324 17.13 -16.67 -3.48
CA ASP A 324 18.03 -16.96 -4.59
C ASP A 324 17.82 -18.42 -5.07
N PRO A 325 17.16 -18.63 -6.22
CA PRO A 325 16.88 -19.95 -6.75
C PRO A 325 18.13 -20.74 -7.17
N ARG A 326 19.29 -20.09 -7.30
CA ARG A 326 20.55 -20.77 -7.66
C ARG A 326 21.04 -21.61 -6.47
N VAL A 327 20.96 -21.06 -5.27
CA VAL A 327 21.50 -21.68 -4.04
C VAL A 327 20.42 -22.32 -3.16
N THR A 328 19.18 -21.82 -3.20
CA THR A 328 18.06 -22.33 -2.38
C THR A 328 17.09 -23.15 -3.24
N PRO A 329 17.02 -24.50 -3.11
CA PRO A 329 16.17 -25.32 -3.95
C PRO A 329 14.67 -25.02 -3.85
N SER A 330 14.17 -24.64 -2.67
CA SER A 330 12.74 -24.31 -2.48
C SER A 330 12.31 -23.10 -3.32
N ASP A 331 13.21 -22.15 -3.52
CA ASP A 331 12.94 -20.92 -4.27
C ASP A 331 12.71 -21.17 -5.76
N ARG A 332 13.20 -22.30 -6.29
CA ARG A 332 13.03 -22.70 -7.70
C ARG A 332 11.58 -23.04 -8.05
N TYR A 333 10.76 -23.36 -7.05
CA TYR A 333 9.36 -23.73 -7.24
C TYR A 333 8.40 -22.52 -7.19
N HIS A 334 8.92 -21.30 -6.97
CA HIS A 334 8.09 -20.10 -6.97
C HIS A 334 7.57 -19.77 -8.38
N LEU A 335 6.26 -19.63 -8.52
CA LEU A 335 5.59 -19.57 -9.82
C LEU A 335 5.52 -18.16 -10.43
N MET A 336 5.49 -17.13 -9.58
CA MET A 336 5.36 -15.72 -9.98
C MET A 336 6.19 -14.82 -9.05
N PRO A 337 7.53 -14.96 -9.02
CA PRO A 337 8.37 -14.29 -8.02
C PRO A 337 8.45 -12.77 -8.23
N ILE A 338 8.13 -12.01 -7.17
CA ILE A 338 8.24 -10.55 -7.11
C ILE A 338 9.05 -10.19 -5.88
N ILE A 339 10.26 -9.69 -6.09
CA ILE A 339 11.31 -9.68 -5.06
C ILE A 339 11.42 -8.31 -4.41
N THR A 340 11.42 -8.29 -3.07
CA THR A 340 11.58 -7.05 -2.31
C THR A 340 12.96 -6.44 -2.53
N PRO A 341 13.07 -5.11 -2.73
CA PRO A 341 14.34 -4.47 -3.08
C PRO A 341 15.33 -4.35 -1.91
N ALA A 342 14.83 -4.22 -0.68
CA ALA A 342 15.67 -4.09 0.51
C ALA A 342 16.25 -5.43 0.94
N TYR A 343 17.52 -5.43 1.40
CA TYR A 343 18.13 -6.60 2.02
C TYR A 343 17.50 -6.89 3.40
N PRO A 344 17.29 -8.17 3.77
CA PRO A 344 17.42 -9.36 2.92
C PRO A 344 16.25 -9.49 1.94
N GLN A 345 16.54 -9.65 0.66
CA GLN A 345 15.52 -9.71 -0.38
C GLN A 345 14.71 -11.00 -0.24
N GLN A 346 13.39 -10.91 -0.34
CA GLN A 346 12.46 -12.02 -0.20
C GLN A 346 11.46 -12.02 -1.36
N ASN A 347 10.91 -13.19 -1.68
CA ASN A 347 9.79 -13.28 -2.60
C ASN A 347 8.49 -12.87 -1.88
N SER A 348 7.90 -11.75 -2.30
CA SER A 348 6.63 -11.26 -1.73
C SER A 348 5.39 -12.06 -2.15
N THR A 349 5.51 -12.94 -3.14
CA THR A 349 4.41 -13.70 -3.77
C THR A 349 4.63 -15.20 -3.71
N TYR A 350 5.32 -15.69 -2.67
CA TYR A 350 5.54 -17.12 -2.44
C TYR A 350 4.24 -17.93 -2.26
N ASN A 351 3.12 -17.24 -1.97
CA ASN A 351 1.80 -17.86 -1.81
C ASN A 351 1.07 -18.15 -3.13
N VAL A 352 1.58 -17.65 -4.26
CA VAL A 352 0.95 -17.85 -5.57
C VAL A 352 1.01 -19.31 -5.98
N SER A 353 -0.16 -19.86 -6.32
CA SER A 353 -0.38 -21.21 -6.81
C SER A 353 -0.56 -21.25 -8.34
N ALA A 354 -0.67 -22.45 -8.92
CA ALA A 354 -0.91 -22.60 -10.35
C ALA A 354 -2.25 -21.96 -10.77
N SER A 355 -3.28 -22.11 -9.93
CA SER A 355 -4.60 -21.56 -10.17
C SER A 355 -4.61 -20.04 -10.14
N THR A 356 -4.07 -19.46 -9.07
CA THR A 356 -4.05 -18.00 -8.86
C THR A 356 -3.18 -17.31 -9.91
N ARG A 357 -2.01 -17.88 -10.27
CA ARG A 357 -1.20 -17.40 -11.42
C ARG A 357 -2.00 -17.39 -12.72
N THR A 358 -2.73 -18.46 -13.02
CA THR A 358 -3.53 -18.58 -14.25
C THR A 358 -4.62 -17.52 -14.30
N VAL A 359 -5.33 -17.30 -13.20
CA VAL A 359 -6.34 -16.25 -13.06
C VAL A 359 -5.72 -14.88 -13.32
N MET A 360 -4.60 -14.55 -12.68
CA MET A 360 -3.97 -13.24 -12.83
C MET A 360 -3.45 -12.98 -14.24
N ILE A 361 -2.86 -13.97 -14.91
CA ILE A 361 -2.42 -13.84 -16.31
C ILE A 361 -3.60 -13.52 -17.23
N GLU A 362 -4.74 -14.18 -17.01
CA GLU A 362 -5.95 -13.92 -17.79
C GLU A 362 -6.51 -12.51 -17.52
N GLU A 363 -6.55 -12.08 -16.26
CA GLU A 363 -6.98 -10.71 -15.92
C GLU A 363 -6.01 -9.65 -16.49
N PHE A 364 -4.70 -9.91 -16.56
CA PHE A 364 -3.76 -9.00 -17.25
C PHE A 364 -4.04 -8.88 -18.75
N LYS A 365 -4.39 -9.98 -19.42
CA LYS A 365 -4.76 -9.95 -20.85
C LYS A 365 -6.05 -9.17 -21.08
N GLN A 366 -7.04 -9.37 -20.21
CA GLN A 366 -8.30 -8.61 -20.27
C GLN A 366 -8.07 -7.12 -19.99
N GLY A 367 -7.25 -6.78 -18.99
CA GLY A 367 -6.85 -5.41 -18.71
C GLY A 367 -6.13 -4.75 -19.90
N LEU A 368 -5.25 -5.49 -20.60
CA LEU A 368 -4.60 -5.01 -21.82
C LEU A 368 -5.63 -4.70 -22.91
N ALA A 369 -6.56 -5.62 -23.18
CA ALA A 369 -7.58 -5.42 -24.21
C ALA A 369 -8.48 -4.20 -23.90
N ILE A 370 -8.91 -4.03 -22.65
CA ILE A 370 -9.71 -2.88 -22.23
C ILE A 370 -8.90 -1.58 -22.38
N THR A 371 -7.65 -1.57 -21.93
CA THR A 371 -6.81 -0.37 -22.03
C THR A 371 -6.43 -0.04 -23.48
N ASP A 372 -6.26 -1.02 -24.37
CA ASP A 372 -6.10 -0.78 -25.81
C ASP A 372 -7.32 -0.02 -26.38
N GLU A 373 -8.53 -0.44 -26.01
CA GLU A 373 -9.76 0.28 -26.42
C GLU A 373 -9.81 1.71 -25.85
N ILE A 374 -9.43 1.92 -24.59
CA ILE A 374 -9.38 3.24 -23.96
C ILE A 374 -8.36 4.15 -24.66
N MET A 375 -7.16 3.64 -24.95
CA MET A 375 -6.11 4.40 -25.65
C MET A 375 -6.53 4.78 -27.08
N LEU A 376 -7.43 4.00 -27.70
CA LEU A 376 -8.07 4.28 -28.99
C LEU A 376 -9.36 5.12 -28.89
N ASN A 377 -9.71 5.62 -27.70
CA ASN A 377 -10.97 6.32 -27.40
C ASN A 377 -12.25 5.54 -27.78
N LYS A 378 -12.21 4.20 -27.69
CA LYS A 378 -13.36 3.31 -27.93
C LYS A 378 -14.08 2.87 -26.64
N ALA A 379 -13.48 3.14 -25.48
CA ALA A 379 -14.03 2.84 -24.17
C ALA A 379 -13.58 3.90 -23.15
N ASP A 380 -14.30 3.98 -22.03
CA ASP A 380 -13.95 4.82 -20.89
C ASP A 380 -13.24 4.03 -19.78
N TRP A 381 -12.55 4.74 -18.88
CA TRP A 381 -11.86 4.14 -17.73
C TRP A 381 -12.80 3.37 -16.78
N SER A 382 -14.08 3.71 -16.73
CA SER A 382 -15.08 2.96 -15.94
C SER A 382 -15.11 1.48 -16.32
N LYS A 383 -14.94 1.14 -17.60
CA LYS A 383 -14.93 -0.24 -18.11
C LYS A 383 -13.81 -1.08 -17.46
N LEU A 384 -12.68 -0.46 -17.14
CA LEU A 384 -11.57 -1.15 -16.45
C LEU A 384 -11.89 -1.46 -14.99
N PHE A 385 -12.80 -0.73 -14.35
CA PHE A 385 -13.15 -0.89 -12.93
C PHE A 385 -14.51 -1.57 -12.70
N GLU A 386 -15.15 -2.02 -13.78
CA GLU A 386 -16.34 -2.85 -13.73
C GLU A 386 -15.99 -4.21 -13.10
N ALA A 387 -16.66 -4.55 -12.00
CA ALA A 387 -16.42 -5.84 -11.35
C ALA A 387 -17.04 -6.95 -12.19
N PRO A 388 -16.26 -7.92 -12.70
CA PRO A 388 -16.81 -9.06 -13.42
C PRO A 388 -17.76 -9.86 -12.52
N ASN A 389 -18.78 -10.49 -13.12
CA ASN A 389 -19.70 -11.31 -12.35
C ASN A 389 -19.06 -12.67 -12.00
N PHE A 390 -18.31 -12.70 -10.90
CA PHE A 390 -17.65 -13.89 -10.38
C PHE A 390 -18.60 -15.09 -10.26
N PHE A 391 -19.81 -14.87 -9.74
CA PHE A 391 -20.84 -15.89 -9.50
C PHE A 391 -21.50 -16.44 -10.78
N GLN A 392 -21.20 -15.85 -11.94
CA GLN A 392 -21.65 -16.35 -13.24
C GLN A 392 -20.51 -16.86 -14.12
N LYS A 393 -19.27 -16.50 -13.81
CA LYS A 393 -18.05 -16.86 -14.56
C LYS A 393 -17.83 -18.37 -14.61
N TYR A 394 -18.11 -19.08 -13.51
CA TYR A 394 -17.90 -20.52 -13.39
C TYR A 394 -19.20 -21.32 -13.44
N LYS A 395 -19.11 -22.57 -13.91
CA LYS A 395 -20.26 -23.51 -13.93
C LYS A 395 -20.46 -24.19 -12.57
N HIS A 396 -19.39 -24.36 -11.81
CA HIS A 396 -19.36 -25.04 -10.52
C HIS A 396 -18.64 -24.19 -9.48
N TYR A 397 -19.06 -24.32 -8.23
CA TYR A 397 -18.47 -23.62 -7.10
C TYR A 397 -18.36 -24.53 -5.90
N ILE A 398 -17.44 -24.19 -4.99
CA ILE A 398 -17.45 -24.65 -3.60
C ILE A 398 -17.82 -23.46 -2.72
N VAL A 399 -18.73 -23.67 -1.80
CA VAL A 399 -19.11 -22.69 -0.77
C VAL A 399 -18.53 -23.15 0.55
N LEU A 400 -17.70 -22.31 1.17
CA LEU A 400 -17.16 -22.52 2.52
C LEU A 400 -17.95 -21.65 3.50
N LEU A 401 -18.40 -22.22 4.61
CA LEU A 401 -19.12 -21.53 5.67
C LEU A 401 -18.39 -21.76 6.99
N ALA A 402 -17.95 -20.68 7.62
CA ALA A 402 -17.42 -20.68 8.98
C ALA A 402 -18.42 -19.99 9.92
N SER A 403 -18.61 -20.53 11.12
CA SER A 403 -19.48 -19.94 12.13
C SER A 403 -18.95 -20.13 13.54
N ALA A 404 -19.25 -19.18 14.42
CA ALA A 404 -18.97 -19.28 15.84
C ALA A 404 -20.12 -18.66 16.68
N PRO A 405 -20.20 -18.98 17.99
CA PRO A 405 -21.33 -18.55 18.84
C PRO A 405 -21.27 -17.08 19.25
N THR A 406 -20.08 -16.48 19.28
CA THR A 406 -19.90 -15.06 19.63
C THR A 406 -19.10 -14.34 18.55
N GLU A 407 -19.31 -13.03 18.42
CA GLU A 407 -18.60 -12.21 17.43
C GLU A 407 -17.07 -12.27 17.63
N LYS A 408 -16.59 -12.19 18.88
CA LYS A 408 -15.15 -12.30 19.18
C LYS A 408 -14.55 -13.62 18.65
N LEU A 409 -15.17 -14.74 19.01
CA LEU A 409 -14.72 -16.07 18.56
C LEU A 409 -14.86 -16.23 17.05
N HIS A 410 -15.91 -15.65 16.46
CA HIS A 410 -16.17 -15.72 15.03
C HIS A 410 -15.07 -15.05 14.23
N LEU A 411 -14.63 -13.88 14.68
CA LEU A 411 -13.53 -13.18 14.07
C LEU A 411 -12.25 -14.03 14.15
N GLU A 412 -11.90 -14.53 15.34
CA GLU A 412 -10.75 -15.42 15.53
C GLU A 412 -10.78 -16.64 14.58
N TRP A 413 -11.95 -17.28 14.51
CA TRP A 413 -12.20 -18.44 13.68
C TRP A 413 -12.10 -18.13 12.19
N VAL A 414 -12.68 -17.03 11.74
CA VAL A 414 -12.62 -16.56 10.34
C VAL A 414 -11.19 -16.32 9.89
N GLY A 415 -10.37 -15.67 10.71
CA GLY A 415 -8.96 -15.43 10.40
C GLY A 415 -8.16 -16.74 10.28
N LEU A 416 -8.43 -17.71 11.17
CA LEU A 416 -7.84 -19.04 11.07
C LEU A 416 -8.27 -19.74 9.78
N VAL A 417 -9.57 -19.85 9.51
CA VAL A 417 -10.11 -20.52 8.33
C VAL A 417 -9.55 -19.92 7.04
N GLU A 418 -9.55 -18.59 6.92
CA GLU A 418 -9.02 -17.87 5.76
C GLU A 418 -7.56 -18.21 5.49
N SER A 419 -6.72 -18.27 6.54
CA SER A 419 -5.31 -18.65 6.44
C SER A 419 -5.08 -20.07 5.89
N LYS A 420 -6.10 -20.94 5.93
CA LYS A 420 -6.03 -22.34 5.49
C LYS A 420 -6.68 -22.60 4.14
N ILE A 421 -7.47 -21.68 3.58
CA ILE A 421 -8.18 -21.90 2.30
C ILE A 421 -7.22 -22.31 1.18
N ARG A 422 -5.98 -21.82 1.18
CA ARG A 422 -4.95 -22.25 0.23
C ARG A 422 -4.59 -23.73 0.27
N ILE A 423 -4.76 -24.39 1.42
CA ILE A 423 -4.60 -25.85 1.54
C ILE A 423 -5.67 -26.55 0.69
N LEU A 424 -6.93 -26.09 0.76
CA LEU A 424 -7.99 -26.60 -0.10
C LEU A 424 -7.67 -26.38 -1.58
N VAL A 425 -7.24 -25.17 -1.97
CA VAL A 425 -6.82 -24.88 -3.35
C VAL A 425 -5.72 -25.83 -3.81
N GLY A 426 -4.70 -26.06 -2.97
CA GLY A 426 -3.61 -26.99 -3.28
C GLY A 426 -4.05 -28.45 -3.38
N ASN A 427 -5.03 -28.88 -2.59
CA ASN A 427 -5.63 -30.22 -2.72
C ASN A 427 -6.40 -30.34 -4.04
N LEU A 428 -7.22 -29.34 -4.37
CA LEU A 428 -7.98 -29.29 -5.62
C LEU A 428 -7.07 -29.23 -6.86
N GLU A 429 -5.92 -28.55 -6.80
CA GLU A 429 -4.95 -28.51 -7.90
C GLU A 429 -4.30 -29.88 -8.18
N LYS A 430 -4.21 -30.75 -7.17
CA LYS A 430 -3.72 -32.13 -7.32
C LYS A 430 -4.79 -33.09 -7.85
N ASN A 431 -6.06 -32.68 -7.86
CA ASN A 431 -7.14 -33.50 -8.36
C ASN A 431 -7.08 -33.57 -9.90
N ASP A 432 -7.01 -34.78 -10.45
CA ASP A 432 -6.85 -35.02 -11.88
C ASP A 432 -7.98 -34.45 -12.74
N PHE A 433 -9.16 -34.20 -12.16
CA PHE A 433 -10.31 -33.66 -12.88
C PHE A 433 -10.38 -32.13 -12.84
N ILE A 434 -9.58 -31.46 -12.00
CA ILE A 434 -9.64 -30.00 -11.82
C ILE A 434 -8.56 -29.32 -12.66
N THR A 435 -8.95 -28.25 -13.36
CA THR A 435 -8.03 -27.34 -14.06
C THR A 435 -7.69 -26.12 -13.21
N LEU A 436 -8.67 -25.59 -12.48
CA LEU A 436 -8.54 -24.32 -11.76
C LEU A 436 -9.49 -24.28 -10.55
N ALA A 437 -8.97 -23.80 -9.42
CA ALA A 437 -9.77 -23.37 -8.28
C ALA A 437 -9.51 -21.88 -7.99
N HIS A 438 -10.51 -21.03 -8.22
CA HIS A 438 -10.43 -19.58 -8.04
C HIS A 438 -11.22 -19.16 -6.81
N VAL A 439 -10.53 -18.87 -5.70
CA VAL A 439 -11.16 -18.31 -4.48
C VAL A 439 -11.50 -16.85 -4.71
N ASN A 440 -12.75 -16.44 -4.42
CA ASN A 440 -13.08 -15.02 -4.32
C ASN A 440 -12.48 -14.46 -3.01
N PRO A 441 -11.59 -13.45 -3.06
CA PRO A 441 -11.02 -12.88 -1.85
C PRO A 441 -12.03 -12.16 -0.95
N GLN A 442 -13.16 -11.71 -1.51
CA GLN A 442 -14.21 -11.11 -0.70
C GLN A 442 -15.03 -12.23 -0.05
N SER A 443 -15.07 -12.21 1.29
CA SER A 443 -16.00 -13.01 2.07
C SER A 443 -17.34 -12.30 2.25
N PHE A 444 -18.38 -13.05 2.57
CA PHE A 444 -19.74 -12.54 2.71
C PHE A 444 -20.36 -13.01 4.03
N PRO A 445 -21.24 -12.22 4.66
CA PRO A 445 -22.11 -12.73 5.71
C PRO A 445 -22.89 -13.95 5.22
N GLY A 446 -22.96 -15.00 6.04
CA GLY A 446 -23.77 -16.17 5.74
C GLY A 446 -25.28 -15.94 5.96
N PRO A 447 -26.10 -16.99 5.80
CA PRO A 447 -27.53 -16.93 6.08
C PRO A 447 -27.80 -16.47 7.53
N LYS A 448 -28.79 -15.59 7.73
CA LYS A 448 -29.18 -15.13 9.07
C LYS A 448 -29.76 -16.30 9.89
N ASN A 449 -29.03 -16.72 10.91
CA ASN A 449 -29.42 -17.68 11.95
C ASN A 449 -28.85 -17.20 13.30
N ASP A 450 -29.07 -17.94 14.39
CA ASP A 450 -28.62 -17.56 15.75
C ASP A 450 -27.09 -17.41 15.90
N ASN A 451 -26.31 -18.03 15.00
CA ASN A 451 -24.85 -17.90 14.95
C ASN A 451 -24.40 -16.82 13.98
N THR A 452 -23.20 -16.28 14.20
CA THR A 452 -22.51 -15.44 13.22
C THR A 452 -21.85 -16.32 12.15
N PHE A 453 -22.05 -16.00 10.87
CA PHE A 453 -21.56 -16.78 9.74
C PHE A 453 -20.75 -15.92 8.77
N THR A 454 -19.65 -16.46 8.27
CA THR A 454 -18.89 -15.92 7.14
C THR A 454 -18.76 -16.99 6.07
N MET A 455 -18.92 -16.57 4.82
CA MET A 455 -18.94 -17.41 3.65
C MET A 455 -17.85 -17.01 2.65
N TRP A 456 -17.18 -17.99 2.07
CA TRP A 456 -16.33 -17.81 0.89
C TRP A 456 -16.85 -18.65 -0.28
N VAL A 457 -16.62 -18.17 -1.49
CA VAL A 457 -17.03 -18.86 -2.72
C VAL A 457 -15.81 -19.09 -3.60
N ILE A 458 -15.63 -20.34 -4.03
CA ILE A 458 -14.51 -20.79 -4.85
C ILE A 458 -15.06 -21.28 -6.19
N GLY A 459 -14.69 -20.64 -7.29
CA GLY A 459 -15.04 -21.06 -8.64
C GLY A 459 -14.20 -22.23 -9.10
N ILE A 460 -14.83 -23.26 -9.67
CA ILE A 460 -14.17 -24.49 -10.13
C ILE A 460 -14.27 -24.62 -11.65
N VAL A 461 -13.15 -24.96 -12.28
CA VAL A 461 -13.09 -25.37 -13.69
C VAL A 461 -12.60 -26.81 -13.76
N PHE A 462 -13.43 -27.70 -14.30
CA PHE A 462 -13.04 -29.09 -14.58
C PHE A 462 -12.28 -29.19 -15.90
N LYS A 463 -11.36 -30.15 -16.00
CA LYS A 463 -10.70 -30.51 -17.26
C LYS A 463 -11.75 -31.00 -18.25
N LYS A 464 -11.66 -30.56 -19.50
CA LYS A 464 -12.46 -31.12 -20.59
C LYS A 464 -11.87 -32.47 -20.96
N MET A 465 -12.54 -33.57 -20.58
CA MET A 465 -12.20 -34.91 -21.06
C MET A 465 -12.98 -35.17 -22.35
N GLU A 466 -12.29 -35.60 -23.40
CA GLU A 466 -12.93 -36.04 -24.65
C GLU A 466 -13.77 -37.29 -24.38
N GLY A 467 -15.06 -37.24 -24.73
CA GLY A 467 -15.96 -38.42 -24.70
C GLY A 467 -16.88 -38.57 -23.48
N SER A 468 -16.83 -37.69 -22.48
CA SER A 468 -17.71 -37.80 -21.29
C SER A 468 -18.47 -36.51 -21.00
N GLU A 469 -19.69 -36.39 -21.52
CA GLU A 469 -20.54 -35.22 -21.27
C GLU A 469 -21.07 -35.14 -19.82
N ASN A 470 -20.96 -36.22 -19.03
CA ASN A 470 -21.53 -36.30 -17.67
C ASN A 470 -20.60 -37.02 -16.66
N LEU A 471 -19.33 -36.61 -16.53
CA LEU A 471 -18.51 -37.02 -15.39
C LEU A 471 -19.04 -36.38 -14.10
N ASN A 472 -19.57 -37.19 -13.19
CA ASN A 472 -19.91 -36.76 -11.84
C ASN A 472 -18.64 -36.82 -10.97
N VAL A 473 -17.83 -35.76 -11.00
CA VAL A 473 -16.61 -35.67 -10.19
C VAL A 473 -17.00 -35.44 -8.73
N ASP A 474 -16.66 -36.40 -7.88
CA ASP A 474 -16.86 -36.29 -6.44
C ASP A 474 -15.70 -35.51 -5.80
N LEU A 475 -16.04 -34.39 -5.15
CA LEU A 475 -15.09 -33.54 -4.41
C LEU A 475 -15.19 -33.74 -2.89
N THR A 476 -16.01 -34.70 -2.43
CA THR A 476 -16.30 -34.90 -1.00
C THR A 476 -15.04 -35.25 -0.22
N TYR A 477 -14.15 -36.08 -0.77
CA TYR A 477 -12.89 -36.43 -0.11
C TYR A 477 -11.96 -35.22 0.08
N ASP A 478 -11.74 -34.42 -0.96
CA ASP A 478 -10.88 -33.23 -0.90
C ASP A 478 -11.42 -32.22 0.12
N ILE A 479 -12.75 -32.05 0.14
CA ILE A 479 -13.47 -31.17 1.05
C ILE A 479 -13.37 -31.67 2.50
N GLN A 480 -13.58 -32.97 2.74
CA GLN A 480 -13.52 -33.55 4.09
C GLN A 480 -12.09 -33.50 4.63
N SER A 481 -11.10 -33.85 3.81
CA SER A 481 -9.69 -33.78 4.15
C SER A 481 -9.25 -32.36 4.56
N PHE A 482 -9.73 -31.35 3.85
CA PHE A 482 -9.53 -29.95 4.23
C PHE A 482 -10.20 -29.62 5.57
N THR A 483 -11.47 -29.97 5.73
CA THR A 483 -12.27 -29.74 6.95
C THR A 483 -11.56 -30.32 8.17
N ASP A 484 -11.14 -31.58 8.10
CA ASP A 484 -10.42 -32.27 9.19
C ASP A 484 -9.08 -31.59 9.49
N THR A 485 -8.38 -31.11 8.47
CA THR A 485 -7.10 -30.40 8.62
C THR A 485 -7.27 -29.07 9.35
N VAL A 486 -8.34 -28.31 9.04
CA VAL A 486 -8.65 -27.05 9.73
C VAL A 486 -8.92 -27.31 11.21
N TYR A 487 -9.81 -28.25 11.54
CA TYR A 487 -10.09 -28.59 12.94
C TYR A 487 -8.84 -29.07 13.67
N ARG A 488 -8.06 -29.99 13.08
CA ARG A 488 -6.84 -30.53 13.69
C ARG A 488 -5.84 -29.43 14.02
N GLN A 489 -5.60 -28.49 13.11
CA GLN A 489 -4.66 -27.39 13.32
C GLN A 489 -5.19 -26.35 14.31
N ALA A 490 -6.49 -26.09 14.34
CA ALA A 490 -7.09 -25.19 15.32
C ALA A 490 -6.98 -25.77 16.74
N ILE A 491 -7.28 -27.06 16.91
CA ILE A 491 -7.14 -27.78 18.18
C ILE A 491 -5.67 -27.79 18.63
N SER A 492 -4.73 -28.14 17.73
CA SER A 492 -3.31 -28.18 18.09
C SER A 492 -2.75 -26.82 18.51
N SER A 493 -3.32 -25.75 17.96
CA SER A 493 -2.90 -24.37 18.24
C SER A 493 -3.67 -23.73 19.40
N LYS A 494 -4.56 -24.49 20.08
CA LYS A 494 -5.43 -24.00 21.15
C LYS A 494 -6.31 -22.79 20.76
N MET A 495 -6.67 -22.72 19.48
CA MET A 495 -7.54 -21.66 18.91
C MET A 495 -8.93 -22.21 18.54
N PHE A 496 -9.31 -23.37 19.09
CA PHE A 496 -10.59 -24.01 18.83
C PHE A 496 -11.42 -24.02 20.10
N GLU A 497 -12.63 -23.46 20.00
CA GLU A 497 -13.65 -23.50 21.05
C GLU A 497 -14.82 -24.39 20.63
N PRO A 498 -15.56 -24.99 21.59
CA PRO A 498 -16.83 -25.64 21.31
C PRO A 498 -17.75 -24.73 20.49
N ASP A 499 -18.48 -25.31 19.53
CA ASP A 499 -19.40 -24.63 18.62
C ASP A 499 -18.78 -23.75 17.51
N MET A 500 -17.45 -23.66 17.42
CA MET A 500 -16.80 -23.23 16.17
C MET A 500 -17.00 -24.31 15.10
N LYS A 501 -17.57 -23.94 13.95
CA LYS A 501 -17.88 -24.87 12.85
C LYS A 501 -17.35 -24.36 11.53
N ILE A 502 -16.85 -25.27 10.72
CA ILE A 502 -16.57 -25.07 9.30
C ILE A 502 -17.29 -26.16 8.50
N THR A 503 -17.97 -25.73 7.43
CA THR A 503 -18.61 -26.62 6.46
C THR A 503 -18.28 -26.16 5.05
N ALA A 504 -18.31 -27.11 4.12
CA ALA A 504 -17.87 -26.91 2.76
C ALA A 504 -18.77 -27.74 1.84
N MET A 505 -19.31 -27.15 0.78
CA MET A 505 -20.25 -27.83 -0.12
C MET A 505 -19.98 -27.49 -1.58
N HIS A 506 -20.11 -28.49 -2.45
CA HIS A 506 -20.10 -28.31 -3.89
C HIS A 506 -21.49 -27.92 -4.39
N VAL A 507 -21.56 -26.90 -5.24
CA VAL A 507 -22.81 -26.42 -5.83
C VAL A 507 -22.66 -26.11 -7.32
N LYS A 508 -23.71 -26.35 -8.09
CA LYS A 508 -23.79 -25.86 -9.49
C LYS A 508 -24.16 -24.38 -9.50
N ARG A 509 -23.76 -23.65 -10.54
CA ARG A 509 -24.10 -22.22 -10.73
C ARG A 509 -25.58 -21.91 -10.52
N LYS A 510 -26.48 -22.79 -10.97
CA LYS A 510 -27.94 -22.61 -10.82
C LYS A 510 -28.40 -22.64 -9.36
N GLN A 511 -27.72 -23.40 -8.50
CA GLN A 511 -28.03 -23.54 -7.07
C GLN A 511 -27.38 -22.45 -6.22
N LEU A 512 -26.24 -21.90 -6.66
CA LEU A 512 -25.50 -20.88 -5.93
C LEU A 512 -26.38 -19.64 -5.60
N HIS A 513 -27.27 -19.24 -6.51
CA HIS A 513 -28.17 -18.11 -6.30
C HIS A 513 -29.12 -18.27 -5.10
N GLN A 514 -29.37 -19.49 -4.63
CA GLN A 514 -30.22 -19.75 -3.46
C GLN A 514 -29.46 -19.56 -2.14
N LEU A 515 -28.12 -19.59 -2.18
CA LEU A 515 -27.26 -19.50 -1.00
C LEU A 515 -26.65 -18.11 -0.81
N LEU A 516 -26.57 -17.30 -1.86
CA LEU A 516 -26.02 -15.96 -1.81
C LEU A 516 -27.02 -14.96 -1.21
N PRO A 517 -26.57 -14.01 -0.38
CA PRO A 517 -27.41 -12.90 0.08
C PRO A 517 -27.99 -12.07 -1.08
N ASN A 518 -29.21 -11.55 -0.92
CA ASN A 518 -29.92 -10.79 -1.97
C ASN A 518 -29.13 -9.58 -2.51
N PHE A 519 -28.33 -8.90 -1.67
CA PHE A 519 -27.52 -7.75 -2.10
C PHE A 519 -26.38 -8.15 -3.06
N VAL A 520 -25.87 -9.38 -2.97
CA VAL A 520 -24.87 -9.93 -3.90
C VAL A 520 -25.49 -10.18 -5.28
N ILE A 521 -26.80 -10.45 -5.32
CA ILE A 521 -27.57 -10.78 -6.52
C ILE A 521 -28.07 -9.51 -7.25
N GLN A 522 -28.31 -8.41 -6.54
CA GLN A 522 -28.98 -7.19 -7.03
C GLN A 522 -28.18 -6.27 -7.97
N LYS A 523 -26.91 -6.56 -8.32
CA LYS A 523 -26.20 -5.80 -9.38
C LYS A 523 -26.83 -5.90 -10.79
N ARG A 524 -27.99 -6.56 -10.91
CA ARG A 524 -28.86 -6.55 -12.09
C ARG A 524 -30.05 -5.60 -11.90
N ARG A 525 -29.97 -4.36 -12.41
CA ARG A 525 -31.06 -3.74 -13.20
C ARG A 525 -30.65 -2.41 -13.86
N LYS A 526 -30.44 -2.51 -15.18
CA LYS A 526 -30.70 -1.60 -16.32
C LYS A 526 -30.42 -0.09 -16.22
N HIS A 527 -29.58 0.35 -17.16
CA HIS A 527 -29.74 1.61 -17.89
C HIS A 527 -31.18 1.73 -18.44
N SER A 528 -31.94 2.69 -17.92
CA SER A 528 -32.92 3.45 -18.71
C SER A 528 -32.80 4.92 -18.32
N THR A 529 -32.74 5.77 -19.32
CA THR A 529 -32.78 7.22 -19.23
C THR A 529 -34.04 7.68 -18.50
N ASP A 530 -33.91 8.18 -17.27
CA ASP A 530 -34.65 9.36 -16.78
C ASP A 530 -34.21 9.75 -15.35
N GLY A 531 -34.01 11.06 -15.15
CA GLY A 531 -34.15 11.77 -13.87
C GLY A 531 -33.21 11.40 -12.72
N VAL A 532 -32.15 12.20 -12.55
CA VAL A 532 -31.36 12.27 -11.31
C VAL A 532 -32.30 12.61 -10.13
N ARG A 533 -32.50 11.64 -9.23
CA ARG A 533 -32.92 11.90 -7.84
C ARG A 533 -31.90 11.26 -6.91
N PHE A 534 -31.13 12.12 -6.25
CA PHE A 534 -30.24 11.78 -5.15
C PHE A 534 -31.07 11.22 -3.99
N ILE A 535 -30.78 9.98 -3.60
CA ILE A 535 -31.09 9.46 -2.28
C ILE A 535 -29.76 9.01 -1.69
N THR A 536 -29.37 9.73 -0.63
CA THR A 536 -28.23 9.43 0.23
C THR A 536 -28.53 8.17 1.03
N ASP A 537 -28.04 7.03 0.57
CA ASP A 537 -27.91 5.82 1.40
C ASP A 537 -26.42 5.58 1.66
N THR A 538 -25.99 5.96 2.86
CA THR A 538 -24.79 5.48 3.53
C THR A 538 -24.90 3.98 3.74
N SER A 539 -24.56 3.19 2.72
CA SER A 539 -24.21 1.79 2.91
C SER A 539 -22.80 1.73 3.47
N LEU A 540 -22.67 1.20 4.69
CA LEU A 540 -21.42 0.76 5.31
C LEU A 540 -20.69 -0.17 4.34
N ASP A 541 -19.75 0.40 3.58
CA ASP A 541 -18.72 -0.34 2.86
C ASP A 541 -17.75 -0.79 3.94
N LEU A 542 -17.81 -2.08 4.32
CA LEU A 542 -16.88 -2.67 5.28
C LEU A 542 -15.47 -2.53 4.67
N SER A 543 -14.68 -1.65 5.27
CA SER A 543 -13.33 -1.27 4.90
C SER A 543 -12.43 -2.51 4.76
N LEU A 544 -12.07 -2.83 3.52
CA LEU A 544 -11.08 -3.87 3.15
C LEU A 544 -9.68 -3.27 2.97
N ASP A 545 -9.31 -2.31 3.82
CA ASP A 545 -8.01 -1.64 3.74
C ASP A 545 -7.01 -2.10 4.80
N GLY A 546 -7.25 -3.24 5.46
CA GLY A 546 -6.17 -3.95 6.13
C GLY A 546 -5.24 -4.58 5.09
N ASP A 547 -4.12 -3.92 4.76
CA ASP A 547 -2.99 -4.53 4.04
C ASP A 547 -2.32 -5.57 4.98
N SER A 548 -3.05 -6.65 5.28
CA SER A 548 -2.66 -7.67 6.23
C SER A 548 -1.61 -8.62 5.65
N SER A 549 -0.34 -8.32 5.94
CA SER A 549 0.54 -9.39 6.38
C SER A 549 0.01 -9.90 7.73
N MET A 550 -0.88 -10.90 7.69
CA MET A 550 -1.46 -11.61 8.84
C MET A 550 -2.33 -10.74 9.78
N SER A 551 -3.65 -10.86 9.69
CA SER A 551 -4.59 -10.30 10.67
C SER A 551 -5.73 -11.26 10.99
N VAL A 552 -6.11 -11.27 12.26
CA VAL A 552 -7.30 -11.89 12.83
C VAL A 552 -8.09 -10.76 13.55
N PRO A 553 -9.43 -10.73 13.55
CA PRO A 553 -10.24 -9.51 13.77
C PRO A 553 -10.81 -9.27 15.20
N SER A 554 -11.30 -8.04 15.46
CA SER A 554 -11.87 -7.50 16.73
C SER A 554 -13.37 -7.14 16.64
N PRO A 555 -14.18 -7.22 17.72
CA PRO A 555 -15.63 -6.95 17.71
C PRO A 555 -16.00 -5.48 18.04
N THR A 556 -17.11 -4.96 17.50
CA THR A 556 -17.60 -3.58 17.77
C THR A 556 -18.95 -3.57 18.52
N ALA A 557 -19.08 -2.73 19.55
CA ALA A 557 -20.28 -2.61 20.38
C ALA A 557 -21.28 -1.52 19.93
N LEU A 558 -22.55 -1.77 20.26
CA LEU A 558 -23.79 -1.07 19.89
C LEU A 558 -23.95 0.36 20.43
N SER A 559 -24.47 1.24 19.57
CA SER A 559 -24.95 2.60 19.86
C SER A 559 -26.25 2.59 20.70
N LYS A 560 -26.25 3.30 21.84
CA LYS A 560 -27.48 3.76 22.52
C LYS A 560 -27.66 5.26 22.31
N THR A 561 -28.82 5.63 21.81
CA THR A 561 -29.28 7.00 21.58
C THR A 561 -29.60 7.68 22.92
N PHE A 562 -28.92 8.79 23.23
CA PHE A 562 -29.36 9.75 24.25
C PHE A 562 -29.35 11.15 23.65
N ALA A 563 -30.54 11.78 23.61
CA ALA A 563 -30.71 13.18 23.29
C ALA A 563 -30.35 14.01 24.52
N THR A 564 -29.33 14.87 24.43
CA THR A 564 -29.14 15.99 25.36
C THR A 564 -28.67 17.23 24.61
N SER A 565 -29.32 18.34 24.93
CA SER A 565 -29.16 19.68 24.36
C SER A 565 -27.81 20.30 24.72
N PHE A 566 -27.03 20.71 23.71
CA PHE A 566 -25.86 21.56 23.92
C PHE A 566 -26.21 23.03 23.75
N SER A 567 -25.95 23.80 24.80
CA SER A 567 -25.95 25.27 24.77
C SER A 567 -24.65 25.76 24.14
N VAL A 568 -24.77 26.70 23.21
CA VAL A 568 -23.66 27.32 22.49
C VAL A 568 -22.87 28.22 23.43
N ALA A 569 -21.61 27.89 23.70
CA ALA A 569 -20.63 28.79 24.27
C ALA A 569 -19.65 29.26 23.18
N VAL A 570 -19.69 30.57 22.93
CA VAL A 570 -18.82 31.29 22.00
C VAL A 570 -17.40 31.32 22.56
N ILE A 571 -16.41 30.82 21.82
CA ILE A 571 -14.98 30.97 22.14
C ILE A 571 -14.29 31.85 21.09
N ASN A 572 -13.58 32.85 21.61
CA ASN A 572 -12.94 33.99 20.95
C ASN A 572 -11.63 33.58 20.22
N PRO A 573 -11.29 34.12 19.03
CA PRO A 573 -10.17 33.63 18.22
C PRO A 573 -8.89 34.44 18.47
N LYS A 574 -8.00 33.98 19.35
CA LYS A 574 -6.61 34.48 19.46
C LYS A 574 -5.64 33.40 19.93
N SER A 575 -5.34 32.45 19.04
CA SER A 575 -4.18 31.54 19.16
C SER A 575 -3.92 30.81 17.84
N TYR A 576 -3.84 31.59 16.75
CA TYR A 576 -3.34 31.16 15.45
C TYR A 576 -2.11 32.00 15.12
N ILE A 577 -0.94 31.56 15.56
CA ILE A 577 0.40 31.84 15.01
C ILE A 577 1.31 30.83 15.73
N SER A 578 1.58 29.68 15.11
CA SER A 578 2.75 28.81 15.31
C SER A 578 2.57 27.41 14.69
N ILE A 579 1.87 27.27 13.56
CA ILE A 579 1.89 26.01 12.76
C ILE A 579 1.86 26.37 11.26
N GLN A 580 2.78 27.23 10.83
CA GLN A 580 2.95 27.57 9.41
C GLN A 580 4.39 27.36 8.91
N PHE A 581 5.25 26.73 9.72
CA PHE A 581 6.67 26.53 9.42
C PHE A 581 7.04 25.13 8.90
N ILE A 582 6.08 24.22 8.66
CA ILE A 582 6.39 22.85 8.18
C ILE A 582 6.07 22.64 6.69
N PHE A 583 5.44 23.61 6.01
CA PHE A 583 5.06 23.46 4.59
C PHE A 583 5.71 24.46 3.60
N ILE A 584 6.61 25.33 4.04
CA ILE A 584 7.31 26.29 3.15
C ILE A 584 8.77 25.86 3.00
N GLU A 585 9.01 24.74 2.33
CA GLU A 585 10.34 24.47 1.76
C GLU A 585 10.31 23.66 0.45
N CYS A 586 9.19 23.04 0.07
CA CYS A 586 9.06 22.33 -1.21
C CYS A 586 8.35 23.12 -2.34
N SER A 587 7.82 24.32 -2.09
CA SER A 587 7.06 25.10 -3.09
C SER A 587 7.86 26.25 -3.74
N SER A 588 9.03 26.59 -3.21
CA SER A 588 9.80 27.78 -3.59
C SER A 588 10.69 27.61 -4.82
N HIS A 589 10.93 26.37 -5.27
CA HIS A 589 11.78 26.08 -6.45
C HIS A 589 11.00 26.01 -7.78
N ALA A 590 9.68 25.82 -7.76
CA ALA A 590 8.87 25.73 -8.99
C ALA A 590 8.39 27.12 -9.49
N VAL A 591 8.24 28.10 -8.60
CA VAL A 591 7.74 29.44 -8.96
C VAL A 591 8.84 30.32 -9.58
N THR A 592 10.10 30.08 -9.24
CA THR A 592 11.26 30.85 -9.74
C THR A 592 11.67 30.46 -11.17
N GLN A 593 11.51 29.21 -11.61
CA GLN A 593 11.78 28.82 -13.01
C GLN A 593 10.73 29.34 -14.01
N SER A 594 9.45 29.43 -13.60
CA SER A 594 8.36 29.99 -14.42
C SER A 594 8.52 31.50 -14.67
N ALA A 595 8.99 32.25 -13.67
CA ALA A 595 9.23 33.69 -13.76
C ALA A 595 10.46 34.02 -14.64
N LEU A 596 11.54 33.25 -14.55
CA LEU A 596 12.75 33.43 -15.37
C LEU A 596 12.50 33.14 -16.86
N THR A 597 11.65 32.17 -17.17
CA THR A 597 11.32 31.81 -18.57
C THR A 597 10.40 32.86 -19.22
N LYS A 598 9.51 33.51 -18.44
CA LYS A 598 8.69 34.65 -18.91
C LYS A 598 9.50 35.94 -19.08
N ALA A 599 10.49 36.20 -18.22
CA ALA A 599 11.38 37.37 -18.34
C ALA A 599 12.31 37.30 -19.56
N CYS A 600 12.82 36.11 -19.91
CA CYS A 600 13.65 35.91 -21.10
C CYS A 600 12.88 36.07 -22.43
N LYS A 601 11.58 35.70 -22.48
CA LYS A 601 10.73 35.94 -23.67
C LYS A 601 10.33 37.42 -23.83
N ALA A 602 10.25 38.19 -22.75
CA ALA A 602 9.95 39.63 -22.80
C ALA A 602 11.17 40.48 -23.24
N LYS A 603 12.39 40.11 -22.86
CA LYS A 603 13.62 40.81 -23.31
C LYS A 603 13.98 40.55 -24.79
N LYS A 604 13.63 39.38 -25.35
CA LYS A 604 13.88 39.07 -26.77
C LYS A 604 12.94 39.82 -27.74
N LYS A 605 11.75 40.24 -27.28
CA LYS A 605 10.78 41.02 -28.08
C LYS A 605 11.03 42.54 -28.06
N LYS A 606 11.84 43.06 -27.13
CA LYS A 606 12.20 44.49 -27.04
C LYS A 606 13.47 44.88 -27.82
N ASN A 607 14.30 43.91 -28.21
CA ASN A 607 15.55 44.14 -28.98
C ASN A 607 15.42 43.99 -30.51
N ILE A 608 14.21 43.84 -31.05
CA ILE A 608 13.96 43.74 -32.51
C ILE A 608 13.24 45.00 -33.06
N ARG A 609 13.01 46.05 -32.25
CA ARG A 609 12.22 47.23 -32.66
C ARG A 609 12.95 48.58 -32.61
N THR A 610 14.28 48.61 -32.58
CA THR A 610 15.09 49.87 -32.56
C THR A 610 16.36 49.81 -33.40
N LYS A 611 16.29 49.24 -34.62
CA LYS A 611 17.32 49.46 -35.66
C LYS A 611 16.68 49.55 -37.05
N THR A 612 16.05 50.68 -37.36
CA THR A 612 15.74 51.09 -38.75
C THR A 612 15.40 52.58 -38.78
N ALA A 613 16.44 53.41 -38.97
CA ALA A 613 16.47 54.84 -39.35
C ALA A 613 17.76 55.42 -38.74
N GLY A 614 18.72 56.02 -39.42
CA GLY A 614 18.98 56.33 -40.81
C GLY A 614 20.28 57.15 -40.80
N CYS A 615 21.22 56.87 -41.70
CA CYS A 615 22.31 57.78 -42.04
C CYS A 615 22.58 57.67 -43.54
N ARG A 616 22.13 58.69 -44.26
CA ARG A 616 22.62 59.11 -45.58
C ARG A 616 23.59 60.27 -45.34
N LEU A 617 24.78 60.11 -45.90
CA LEU A 617 25.77 61.06 -46.45
C LEU A 617 27.17 60.59 -46.11
#